data_AF-A0A9R0TRM3-F1
#
_entry.id   AF-A0A9R0TRM3-F1
#
_cell.length_a   1.000
_cell.length_b   1.000
_cell.length_c   1.000
_cell.angle_alpha   90.00
_cell.angle_beta   90.00
_cell.angle_gamma   90.00
#
_symmetry.space_group_name_H-M   'P 1'
#
loop_
_entity.id
_entity.type
_entity.pdbx_description
1 polymer ?
#
loop_
_entity_poly.entity_id
_entity_poly.type
_entity_poly.pdbx_seq_one_letter_code
_entity_poly.pdbx_strand_id
1 'polypeptide(L)'
;MVGMEGTGCGALLRELQQIWAEVGESEGEKSKVLSEIERECLEVYRRKVDDANRTRVQLHQSVATKEAEVALLMATLGEHKLYLKKDKGYLSLKEQLATVVPVLDDLKCKKEERIKQYYDIRSQIEKIRSELSERSDKGDHVNSPADDEHDLSTRKLNSYQAQLSALQKDKSDRLHKVLKYVNEVHSLCGVLGIDFAKTVNGIHPSLHQNGVEQSRNISNGTLEGLASTISNLKAERKSRIDKMRETMESLCHLWKLMDSSEEEKRQFSKVISILISPEEGITSAGVLSQETIEKMEAEVERLTELKTNRLKEIVTKRRAELEDICKNAHIQPDLSTAPEQTNALIDSGTIDPSELLANIESQILKAKEESLSRKDIMDRINKWIAACDEEAWLEEYNQDSKRYSSGRGAHVNLRRAEKARILVTKIPAMMDNLINRTFAWENARNKPFLYDGTTSICSRRVQT
;
A
#
# COMPACT_ATOMS: atom_id res chain seq x y z
N MET A 1 -85.09 -30.34 36.65
CA MET A 1 -85.15 -30.92 38.00
C MET A 1 -85.95 -32.20 37.86
N VAL A 2 -85.30 -33.33 38.09
CA VAL A 2 -85.91 -34.66 38.03
C VAL A 2 -87.02 -34.68 39.07
N GLY A 3 -88.24 -34.97 38.63
CA GLY A 3 -89.39 -35.15 39.50
C GLY A 3 -89.11 -36.32 40.43
N MET A 4 -89.08 -36.05 41.75
CA MET A 4 -89.38 -37.11 42.71
C MET A 4 -90.90 -37.22 42.76
N GLU A 5 -91.41 -38.12 41.93
CA GLU A 5 -92.75 -38.66 42.05
C GLU A 5 -92.89 -39.35 43.42
N GLY A 6 -93.91 -38.95 44.19
CA GLY A 6 -94.74 -39.92 44.89
C GLY A 6 -94.34 -40.42 46.29
N THR A 7 -93.97 -39.54 47.22
CA THR A 7 -94.42 -39.52 48.65
C THR A 7 -93.81 -38.30 49.33
N GLY A 8 -94.49 -37.16 49.27
CA GLY A 8 -94.00 -35.92 49.88
C GLY A 8 -94.00 -36.00 51.42
N CYS A 9 -93.17 -35.19 52.09
CA CYS A 9 -93.09 -35.13 53.55
C CYS A 9 -94.47 -34.98 54.22
N GLY A 10 -95.39 -34.24 53.59
CA GLY A 10 -96.77 -34.07 54.07
C GLY A 10 -97.68 -35.30 53.94
N ALA A 11 -97.37 -36.26 53.05
CA ALA A 11 -98.09 -37.53 52.98
C ALA A 11 -97.66 -38.48 54.09
N LEU A 12 -96.35 -38.63 54.30
CA LEU A 12 -95.77 -39.43 55.40
C LEU A 12 -96.15 -38.88 56.77
N LEU A 13 -96.26 -37.56 56.92
CA LEU A 13 -96.72 -36.94 58.16
C LEU A 13 -98.19 -37.28 58.48
N ARG A 14 -99.07 -37.30 57.47
CA ARG A 14 -100.49 -37.70 57.65
C ARG A 14 -100.63 -39.17 57.99
N GLU A 15 -99.81 -40.03 57.39
CA GLU A 15 -99.75 -41.46 57.70
C GLU A 15 -99.26 -41.68 59.14
N LEU A 16 -98.23 -40.96 59.57
CA LEU A 16 -97.73 -40.98 60.95
C LEU A 16 -98.79 -40.49 61.96
N GLN A 17 -99.55 -39.44 61.60
CA GLN A 17 -100.68 -38.94 62.41
C GLN A 17 -101.82 -39.97 62.53
N GLN A 18 -102.13 -40.68 61.45
CA GLN A 18 -103.13 -41.75 61.44
C GLN A 18 -102.69 -42.92 62.32
N ILE A 19 -101.43 -43.36 62.21
CA ILE A 19 -100.85 -44.42 63.05
C ILE A 19 -100.85 -44.02 64.54
N TRP A 20 -100.48 -42.77 64.85
CA TRP A 20 -100.55 -42.26 66.23
C TRP A 20 -101.98 -42.23 66.80
N ALA A 21 -102.98 -41.94 65.96
CA ALA A 21 -104.39 -41.99 66.35
C ALA A 21 -104.86 -43.42 66.61
N GLU A 22 -104.36 -44.40 65.86
CA GLU A 22 -104.67 -45.83 66.02
C GLU A 22 -103.99 -46.47 67.23
N VAL A 23 -102.75 -46.09 67.52
CA VAL A 23 -101.95 -46.63 68.65
C VAL A 23 -102.28 -45.95 69.99
N GLY A 24 -102.87 -44.75 69.97
CA GLY A 24 -103.20 -43.98 71.18
C GLY A 24 -102.01 -43.23 71.78
N GLU A 25 -101.09 -42.75 70.95
CA GLU A 25 -99.86 -42.09 71.40
C GLU A 25 -100.13 -40.78 72.14
N SER A 26 -99.31 -40.45 73.16
CA SER A 26 -99.49 -39.24 73.95
C SER A 26 -99.07 -37.97 73.18
N GLU A 27 -99.71 -36.83 73.44
CA GLU A 27 -99.33 -35.55 72.79
C GLU A 27 -97.85 -35.17 73.07
N GLY A 28 -97.30 -35.56 74.22
CA GLY A 28 -95.89 -35.35 74.55
C GLY A 28 -94.92 -36.14 73.67
N GLU A 29 -95.20 -37.44 73.42
CA GLU A 29 -94.38 -38.27 72.54
C GLU A 29 -94.57 -37.93 71.05
N LYS A 30 -95.79 -37.56 70.62
CA LYS A 30 -96.03 -37.01 69.27
C LYS A 30 -95.21 -35.74 69.04
N SER A 31 -95.24 -34.79 69.99
CA SER A 31 -94.47 -33.55 69.91
C SER A 31 -92.95 -33.81 69.85
N LYS A 32 -92.46 -34.81 70.59
CA LYS A 32 -91.06 -35.22 70.60
C LYS A 32 -90.62 -35.83 69.27
N VAL A 33 -91.39 -36.74 68.68
CA VAL A 33 -91.08 -37.31 67.36
C VAL A 33 -91.16 -36.26 66.25
N LEU A 34 -92.15 -35.35 66.30
CA LEU A 34 -92.21 -34.21 65.38
C LEU A 34 -90.99 -33.30 65.51
N SER A 35 -90.56 -32.99 66.75
CA SER A 35 -89.36 -32.19 67.02
C SER A 35 -88.09 -32.89 66.52
N GLU A 36 -88.04 -34.22 66.59
CA GLU A 36 -86.91 -35.02 66.09
C GLU A 36 -86.84 -35.00 64.55
N ILE A 37 -87.99 -35.13 63.87
CA ILE A 37 -88.10 -34.99 62.41
C ILE A 37 -87.70 -33.57 61.97
N GLU A 38 -88.18 -32.52 62.66
CA GLU A 38 -87.80 -31.14 62.38
C GLU A 38 -86.30 -30.92 62.56
N ARG A 39 -85.71 -31.45 63.64
CA ARG A 39 -84.27 -31.38 63.90
C ARG A 39 -83.46 -32.07 62.80
N GLU A 40 -83.86 -33.28 62.39
CA GLU A 40 -83.17 -34.01 61.33
C GLU A 40 -83.30 -33.34 59.96
N CYS A 41 -84.48 -32.82 59.62
CA CYS A 41 -84.70 -32.03 58.41
C CYS A 41 -83.82 -30.77 58.40
N LEU A 42 -83.77 -30.04 59.52
CA LEU A 42 -82.91 -28.86 59.68
C LEU A 42 -81.43 -29.21 59.52
N GLU A 43 -80.98 -30.35 60.05
CA GLU A 43 -79.59 -30.78 59.92
C GLU A 43 -79.23 -31.17 58.47
N VAL A 44 -80.15 -31.78 57.73
CA VAL A 44 -79.98 -32.05 56.29
C VAL A 44 -79.90 -30.73 55.51
N TYR A 45 -80.80 -29.77 55.77
CA TYR A 45 -80.73 -28.45 55.14
C TYR A 45 -79.43 -27.72 55.48
N ARG A 46 -79.00 -27.73 56.75
CA ARG A 46 -77.74 -27.13 57.21
C ARG A 46 -76.55 -27.73 56.46
N ARG A 47 -76.44 -29.06 56.40
CA ARG A 47 -75.39 -29.73 55.61
C ARG A 47 -75.40 -29.32 54.14
N LYS A 48 -76.57 -29.27 53.49
CA LYS A 48 -76.68 -28.86 52.07
C LYS A 48 -76.32 -27.40 51.86
N VAL A 49 -76.68 -26.51 52.77
CA VAL A 49 -76.28 -25.10 52.76
C VAL A 49 -74.77 -24.98 52.96
N ASP A 50 -74.18 -25.72 53.90
CA ASP A 50 -72.74 -25.72 54.15
C ASP A 50 -71.94 -26.26 52.94
N ASP A 51 -72.39 -27.34 52.31
CA ASP A 51 -71.80 -27.87 51.07
C ASP A 51 -71.87 -26.86 49.92
N ALA A 52 -73.02 -26.23 49.73
CA ALA A 52 -73.20 -25.18 48.73
C ALA A 52 -72.32 -23.96 49.04
N ASN A 53 -72.20 -23.57 50.31
CA ASN A 53 -71.38 -22.44 50.73
C ASN A 53 -69.87 -22.74 50.57
N ARG A 54 -69.42 -23.96 50.89
CA ARG A 54 -68.05 -24.44 50.60
C ARG A 54 -67.75 -24.34 49.11
N THR A 55 -68.65 -24.84 48.26
CA THR A 55 -68.51 -24.78 46.80
C THR A 55 -68.47 -23.32 46.31
N ARG A 56 -69.33 -22.46 46.86
CA ARG A 56 -69.36 -21.02 46.55
C ARG A 56 -68.04 -20.33 46.88
N VAL A 57 -67.48 -20.58 48.05
CA VAL A 57 -66.18 -20.02 48.49
C VAL A 57 -65.05 -20.52 47.58
N GLN A 58 -65.00 -21.82 47.27
CA GLN A 58 -64.00 -22.39 46.36
C GLN A 58 -64.06 -21.76 44.97
N LEU A 59 -65.27 -21.55 44.43
CA LEU A 59 -65.46 -20.90 43.13
C LEU A 59 -65.01 -19.43 43.16
N HIS A 60 -65.37 -18.67 44.19
CA HIS A 60 -64.90 -17.29 44.37
C HIS A 60 -63.36 -17.23 44.43
N GLN A 61 -62.74 -18.13 45.20
CA GLN A 61 -61.28 -18.19 45.30
C GLN A 61 -60.65 -18.53 43.94
N SER A 62 -61.20 -19.51 43.21
CA SER A 62 -60.67 -19.89 41.89
C SER A 62 -60.80 -18.76 40.86
N VAL A 63 -61.92 -18.03 40.85
CA VAL A 63 -62.09 -16.83 40.01
C VAL A 63 -61.05 -15.78 40.36
N ALA A 64 -60.93 -15.43 41.66
CA ALA A 64 -59.97 -14.41 42.10
C ALA A 64 -58.52 -14.78 41.77
N THR A 65 -58.12 -16.04 41.95
CA THR A 65 -56.77 -16.51 41.60
C THR A 65 -56.50 -16.40 40.10
N LYS A 66 -57.44 -16.85 39.25
CA LYS A 66 -57.27 -16.78 37.79
C LYS A 66 -57.31 -15.34 37.27
N GLU A 67 -58.15 -14.49 37.84
CA GLU A 67 -58.18 -13.05 37.51
C GLU A 67 -56.87 -12.35 37.91
N ALA A 68 -56.28 -12.72 39.06
CA ALA A 68 -54.97 -12.22 39.47
C ALA A 68 -53.85 -12.68 38.52
N GLU A 69 -53.89 -13.93 38.06
CA GLU A 69 -52.93 -14.46 37.07
C GLU A 69 -53.08 -13.75 35.71
N VAL A 70 -54.31 -13.51 35.25
CA VAL A 70 -54.60 -12.72 34.05
C VAL A 70 -54.07 -11.29 34.19
N ALA A 71 -54.28 -10.64 35.33
CA ALA A 71 -53.74 -9.30 35.59
C ALA A 71 -52.21 -9.26 35.56
N LEU A 72 -51.54 -10.26 36.14
CA LEU A 72 -50.09 -10.40 36.10
C LEU A 72 -49.57 -10.59 34.67
N LEU A 73 -50.17 -11.50 33.89
CA LEU A 73 -49.77 -11.74 32.51
C LEU A 73 -50.01 -10.52 31.61
N MET A 74 -51.12 -9.80 31.80
CA MET A 74 -51.38 -8.55 31.09
C MET A 74 -50.34 -7.47 31.42
N ALA A 75 -49.92 -7.37 32.69
CA ALA A 75 -48.85 -6.45 33.10
C ALA A 75 -47.51 -6.83 32.45
N THR A 76 -47.11 -8.11 32.50
CA THR A 76 -45.88 -8.62 31.88
C THR A 76 -45.86 -8.45 30.36
N LEU A 77 -46.99 -8.63 29.67
CA LEU A 77 -47.10 -8.45 28.21
C LEU A 77 -47.32 -6.98 27.79
N GLY A 78 -47.61 -6.09 28.75
CA GLY A 78 -47.96 -4.70 28.51
C GLY A 78 -49.33 -4.49 27.84
N GLU A 79 -50.18 -5.52 27.80
CA GLU A 79 -51.49 -5.49 27.16
C GLU A 79 -52.56 -4.97 28.12
N HIS A 80 -52.89 -3.68 28.00
CA HIS A 80 -53.91 -3.03 28.83
C HIS A 80 -55.33 -3.10 28.22
N LYS A 81 -55.50 -3.83 27.11
CA LYS A 81 -56.76 -3.85 26.37
C LYS A 81 -57.74 -4.88 26.95
N LEU A 82 -58.79 -4.35 27.57
CA LEU A 82 -60.18 -4.83 27.56
C LEU A 82 -60.66 -5.88 28.58
N TYR A 83 -59.82 -6.52 29.39
CA TYR A 83 -60.35 -7.48 30.38
C TYR A 83 -61.24 -6.82 31.46
N LEU A 84 -61.08 -5.51 31.69
CA LEU A 84 -61.80 -4.76 32.73
C LEU A 84 -63.19 -4.23 32.31
N LYS A 85 -63.63 -4.40 31.06
CA LYS A 85 -64.95 -3.94 30.59
C LYS A 85 -65.89 -5.12 30.33
N LYS A 86 -66.38 -5.76 31.38
CA LYS A 86 -67.65 -6.50 31.32
C LYS A 86 -68.39 -6.36 32.65
N ASP A 87 -69.63 -5.92 32.56
CA ASP A 87 -70.55 -5.62 33.66
C ASP A 87 -70.55 -6.74 34.70
N LYS A 88 -70.01 -6.44 35.88
CA LYS A 88 -69.92 -7.35 37.05
C LYS A 88 -71.29 -7.68 37.68
N GLY A 89 -72.40 -7.36 37.01
CA GLY A 89 -73.74 -7.37 37.61
C GLY A 89 -74.52 -8.69 37.54
N TYR A 90 -74.27 -9.57 36.56
CA TYR A 90 -75.27 -10.61 36.21
C TYR A 90 -74.78 -12.03 35.93
N LEU A 91 -73.48 -12.34 36.03
CA LEU A 91 -72.97 -13.69 35.70
C LEU A 91 -72.76 -14.57 36.95
N SER A 92 -73.15 -15.84 36.85
CA SER A 92 -72.87 -16.84 37.88
C SER A 92 -71.36 -17.14 37.96
N LEU A 93 -70.88 -17.63 39.12
CA LEU A 93 -69.46 -17.92 39.33
C LEU A 93 -68.90 -18.95 38.33
N LYS A 94 -69.73 -19.89 37.87
CA LYS A 94 -69.32 -20.87 36.85
C LYS A 94 -69.15 -20.23 35.47
N GLU A 95 -70.02 -19.29 35.09
CA GLU A 95 -69.92 -18.54 33.83
C GLU A 95 -68.75 -17.56 33.84
N GLN A 96 -68.47 -16.93 34.98
CA GLN A 96 -67.27 -16.12 35.16
C GLN A 96 -66.02 -16.97 34.94
N LEU A 97 -65.93 -18.14 35.57
CA LEU A 97 -64.80 -19.05 35.40
C LEU A 97 -64.64 -19.52 33.94
N ALA A 98 -65.74 -19.85 33.27
CA ALA A 98 -65.75 -20.25 31.86
C ALA A 98 -65.30 -19.12 30.91
N THR A 99 -65.44 -17.86 31.34
CA THR A 99 -64.96 -16.69 30.59
C THR A 99 -63.48 -16.40 30.85
N VAL A 100 -63.01 -16.59 32.08
CA VAL A 100 -61.61 -16.30 32.48
C VAL A 100 -60.63 -17.32 31.90
N VAL A 101 -60.98 -18.62 31.92
CA VAL A 101 -60.06 -19.70 31.55
C VAL A 101 -59.51 -19.58 30.11
N PRO A 102 -60.32 -19.36 29.06
CA PRO A 102 -59.80 -19.22 27.70
C PRO A 102 -58.87 -18.00 27.52
N VAL A 103 -59.16 -16.90 28.22
CA VAL A 103 -58.31 -15.69 28.19
C VAL A 103 -56.97 -15.96 28.85
N LEU A 104 -56.96 -16.69 29.96
CA LEU A 104 -55.74 -17.08 30.65
C LEU A 104 -54.86 -17.97 29.76
N ASP A 105 -55.46 -18.96 29.07
CA ASP A 105 -54.73 -19.85 28.18
C ASP A 105 -54.15 -19.11 26.95
N ASP A 106 -54.91 -18.18 26.35
CA ASP A 106 -54.42 -17.31 25.27
C ASP A 106 -53.21 -16.46 25.72
N LEU A 107 -53.30 -15.85 26.91
CA LEU A 107 -52.20 -15.03 27.45
C LEU A 107 -50.95 -15.87 27.76
N LYS A 108 -51.12 -17.13 28.21
CA LYS A 108 -50.00 -18.08 28.40
C LYS A 108 -49.32 -18.42 27.08
N CYS A 109 -50.10 -18.73 26.05
CA CYS A 109 -49.57 -18.99 24.70
C CYS A 109 -48.81 -17.78 24.15
N LYS A 110 -49.38 -16.57 24.28
CA LYS A 110 -48.71 -15.31 23.86
C LYS A 110 -47.42 -15.05 24.61
N LYS A 111 -47.37 -15.34 25.91
CA LYS A 111 -46.14 -15.22 26.72
C LYS A 111 -45.03 -16.12 26.16
N GLU A 112 -45.33 -17.37 25.87
CA GLU A 112 -44.35 -18.33 25.36
C GLU A 112 -43.82 -17.91 23.97
N GLU A 113 -44.72 -17.47 23.08
CA GLU A 113 -44.34 -16.94 21.77
C GLU A 113 -43.45 -15.70 21.89
N ARG A 114 -43.78 -14.80 22.83
CA ARG A 114 -43.00 -13.59 23.09
C ARG A 114 -41.59 -13.92 23.60
N ILE A 115 -41.45 -14.89 24.51
CA ILE A 115 -40.15 -15.36 25.00
C ILE A 115 -39.30 -15.88 23.84
N LYS A 116 -39.88 -16.69 22.95
CA LYS A 116 -39.19 -17.19 21.77
C LYS A 116 -38.71 -16.06 20.85
N GLN A 117 -39.56 -15.07 20.58
CA GLN A 117 -39.18 -13.89 19.78
C GLN A 117 -38.03 -13.11 20.41
N TYR A 118 -38.05 -12.90 21.73
CA TYR A 118 -36.97 -12.25 22.45
C TYR A 118 -35.64 -13.01 22.32
N TYR A 119 -35.68 -14.33 22.49
CA TYR A 119 -34.51 -15.18 22.35
C TYR A 119 -33.92 -15.09 20.93
N ASP A 120 -34.76 -15.22 19.91
CA ASP A 120 -34.34 -15.16 18.50
C ASP A 120 -33.71 -13.81 18.14
N ILE A 121 -34.33 -12.69 18.57
CA ILE A 121 -33.81 -11.34 18.31
C ILE A 121 -32.49 -11.11 19.06
N ARG A 122 -32.40 -11.49 20.34
CA ARG A 122 -31.17 -11.35 21.13
C ARG A 122 -30.02 -12.16 20.53
N SER A 123 -30.28 -13.40 20.14
CA SER A 123 -29.28 -14.27 19.50
C SER A 123 -28.75 -13.65 18.20
N GLN A 124 -29.64 -13.06 17.38
CA GLN A 124 -29.23 -12.35 16.17
C GLN A 124 -28.41 -11.09 16.47
N ILE A 125 -28.81 -10.31 17.48
CA ILE A 125 -28.06 -9.12 17.92
C ILE A 125 -26.65 -9.50 18.38
N GLU A 126 -26.53 -10.54 19.21
CA GLU A 126 -25.25 -11.03 19.72
C GLU A 126 -24.35 -11.54 18.59
N LYS A 127 -24.92 -12.30 17.65
CA LYS A 127 -24.22 -12.74 16.45
C LYS A 127 -23.65 -11.56 15.66
N ILE A 128 -24.47 -10.55 15.33
CA ILE A 128 -23.99 -9.38 14.58
C ILE A 128 -22.93 -8.62 15.38
N ARG A 129 -23.12 -8.41 16.68
CA ARG A 129 -22.13 -7.75 17.53
C ARG A 129 -20.79 -8.50 17.54
N SER A 130 -20.81 -9.83 17.58
CA SER A 130 -19.59 -10.65 17.53
C SER A 130 -18.87 -10.56 16.18
N GLU A 131 -19.58 -10.34 15.08
CA GLU A 131 -18.99 -10.12 13.75
C GLU A 131 -18.41 -8.70 13.60
N LEU A 132 -18.98 -7.71 14.31
CA LEU A 132 -18.54 -6.32 14.29
C LEU A 132 -17.37 -6.05 15.26
N SER A 133 -17.25 -6.84 16.31
CA SER A 133 -16.15 -6.76 17.28
C SER A 133 -14.97 -7.56 16.75
N GLU A 134 -13.76 -6.98 16.81
CA GLU A 134 -12.56 -7.83 16.81
C GLU A 134 -12.68 -8.75 18.00
N ARG A 135 -12.45 -10.04 17.81
CA ARG A 135 -12.62 -11.07 18.84
C ARG A 135 -11.75 -10.75 20.07
N SER A 136 -12.24 -9.87 20.93
CA SER A 136 -11.62 -9.48 22.17
C SER A 136 -12.21 -10.39 23.22
N ASP A 137 -11.35 -11.30 23.66
CA ASP A 137 -11.53 -12.11 24.85
C ASP A 137 -11.40 -11.16 26.06
N LYS A 138 -12.41 -10.30 26.24
CA LYS A 138 -12.63 -9.53 27.46
C LYS A 138 -14.11 -9.50 27.73
N GLY A 139 -14.48 -10.28 28.74
CA GLY A 139 -15.82 -10.34 29.32
C GLY A 139 -16.21 -9.01 29.94
N ASP A 140 -16.54 -8.04 29.10
CA ASP A 140 -17.35 -6.92 29.51
C ASP A 140 -18.80 -7.40 29.54
N HIS A 141 -19.32 -7.46 30.76
CA HIS A 141 -20.71 -7.66 31.14
C HIS A 141 -21.69 -6.93 30.21
N VAL A 142 -22.08 -7.56 29.10
CA VAL A 142 -23.25 -7.14 28.33
C VAL A 142 -24.44 -7.89 28.92
N ASN A 143 -25.04 -7.27 29.94
CA ASN A 143 -26.33 -7.59 30.56
C ASN A 143 -26.65 -9.09 30.69
N SER A 144 -26.43 -9.60 31.91
CA SER A 144 -26.94 -10.90 32.35
C SER A 144 -28.38 -11.12 31.84
N PRO A 145 -28.68 -12.30 31.25
CA PRO A 145 -30.01 -12.62 30.73
C PRO A 145 -31.14 -12.47 31.76
N ALA A 146 -30.79 -12.48 33.04
CA ALA A 146 -31.72 -12.56 34.16
C ALA A 146 -32.48 -11.25 34.47
N ASP A 147 -31.99 -10.07 34.07
CA ASP A 147 -32.60 -8.80 34.51
C ASP A 147 -33.88 -8.40 33.73
N ASP A 148 -34.11 -8.98 32.54
CA ASP A 148 -35.20 -8.61 31.62
C ASP A 148 -36.31 -9.69 31.55
N GLU A 149 -36.30 -10.75 32.38
CA GLU A 149 -37.30 -11.84 32.30
C GLU A 149 -38.74 -11.41 32.62
N HIS A 150 -38.93 -10.23 33.21
CA HIS A 150 -40.23 -9.79 33.72
C HIS A 150 -40.95 -8.76 32.83
N ASP A 151 -40.26 -8.13 31.88
CA ASP A 151 -40.85 -7.16 30.95
C ASP A 151 -40.85 -7.71 29.52
N LEU A 152 -41.92 -8.43 29.18
CA LEU A 152 -42.18 -8.93 27.83
C LEU A 152 -43.04 -7.96 27.01
N SER A 153 -43.08 -6.68 27.39
CA SER A 153 -43.92 -5.68 26.74
C SER A 153 -43.59 -5.52 25.25
N THR A 154 -44.61 -5.14 24.47
CA THR A 154 -44.47 -4.84 23.05
C THR A 154 -43.50 -3.67 22.80
N ARG A 155 -43.39 -2.73 23.74
CA ARG A 155 -42.45 -1.61 23.65
C ARG A 155 -41.00 -2.08 23.69
N LYS A 156 -40.66 -2.95 24.65
CA LYS A 156 -39.31 -3.49 24.79
C LYS A 156 -38.95 -4.40 23.60
N LEU A 157 -39.90 -5.20 23.11
CA LEU A 157 -39.70 -6.00 21.89
C LEU A 157 -39.41 -5.11 20.68
N ASN A 158 -40.20 -4.05 20.47
CA ASN A 158 -39.97 -3.09 19.39
C ASN A 158 -38.61 -2.38 19.52
N SER A 159 -38.13 -2.13 20.74
CA SER A 159 -36.80 -1.57 20.97
C SER A 159 -35.69 -2.52 20.53
N TYR A 160 -35.76 -3.81 20.87
CA TYR A 160 -34.82 -4.81 20.38
C TYR A 160 -34.91 -5.02 18.86
N GLN A 161 -36.12 -5.00 18.28
CA GLN A 161 -36.32 -5.06 16.83
C GLN A 161 -35.67 -3.86 16.11
N ALA A 162 -35.81 -2.65 16.67
CA ALA A 162 -35.18 -1.44 16.17
C ALA A 162 -33.65 -1.52 16.28
N GLN A 163 -33.13 -2.03 17.41
CA GLN A 163 -31.70 -2.26 17.59
C GLN A 163 -31.15 -3.28 16.57
N LEU A 164 -31.86 -4.39 16.34
CA LEU A 164 -31.49 -5.38 15.34
C LEU A 164 -31.47 -4.77 13.94
N SER A 165 -32.50 -3.99 13.58
CA SER A 165 -32.57 -3.30 12.27
C SER A 165 -31.40 -2.32 12.09
N ALA A 166 -31.06 -1.57 13.14
CA ALA A 166 -29.92 -0.64 13.12
C ALA A 166 -28.57 -1.37 12.96
N LEU A 167 -28.38 -2.49 13.65
CA LEU A 167 -27.17 -3.32 13.54
C LEU A 167 -27.05 -4.00 12.18
N GLN A 168 -28.16 -4.48 11.62
CA GLN A 168 -28.20 -5.03 10.25
C GLN A 168 -27.81 -3.98 9.21
N LYS A 169 -28.29 -2.74 9.39
CA LYS A 169 -27.90 -1.60 8.54
C LYS A 169 -26.40 -1.30 8.67
N ASP A 170 -25.87 -1.17 9.89
CA ASP A 170 -24.44 -0.92 10.12
C ASP A 170 -23.57 -2.03 9.51
N LYS A 171 -23.96 -3.30 9.67
CA LYS A 171 -23.29 -4.44 9.03
C LYS A 171 -23.25 -4.29 7.50
N SER A 172 -24.38 -3.96 6.88
CA SER A 172 -24.46 -3.75 5.43
C SER A 172 -23.57 -2.58 4.97
N ASP A 173 -23.62 -1.45 5.68
CA ASP A 173 -22.83 -0.26 5.36
C ASP A 173 -21.32 -0.55 5.48
N ARG A 174 -20.90 -1.30 6.50
CA ARG A 174 -19.51 -1.74 6.68
C ARG A 174 -19.06 -2.72 5.61
N LEU A 175 -19.87 -3.70 5.24
CA LEU A 175 -19.56 -4.63 4.15
C LEU A 175 -19.31 -3.87 2.83
N HIS A 176 -20.18 -2.90 2.52
CA HIS A 176 -20.01 -2.06 1.34
C HIS A 176 -18.72 -1.22 1.41
N LYS A 177 -18.40 -0.68 2.59
CA LYS A 177 -17.16 0.07 2.82
C LYS A 177 -15.90 -0.79 2.68
N VAL A 178 -15.90 -2.01 3.24
CA VAL A 178 -14.81 -2.98 3.07
C VAL A 178 -14.62 -3.31 1.60
N LEU A 179 -15.70 -3.59 0.86
CA LEU A 179 -15.62 -3.87 -0.58
C LEU A 179 -14.99 -2.69 -1.35
N LYS A 180 -15.43 -1.47 -1.06
CA LYS A 180 -14.86 -0.25 -1.68
C LYS A 180 -13.36 -0.14 -1.39
N TYR A 181 -12.95 -0.32 -0.13
CA TYR A 181 -11.55 -0.24 0.26
C TYR A 181 -10.69 -1.34 -0.36
N VAL A 182 -11.18 -2.58 -0.41
CA VAL A 182 -10.47 -3.69 -1.06
C VAL A 182 -10.28 -3.42 -2.55
N ASN A 183 -11.30 -2.89 -3.25
CA ASN A 183 -11.18 -2.50 -4.65
C ASN A 183 -10.18 -1.36 -4.86
N GLU A 184 -10.16 -0.38 -3.96
CA GLU A 184 -9.20 0.72 -3.99
C GLU A 184 -7.77 0.21 -3.78
N VAL A 185 -7.54 -0.65 -2.78
CA VAL A 185 -6.24 -1.33 -2.56
C VAL A 185 -5.85 -2.13 -3.80
N HIS A 186 -6.76 -2.91 -4.39
CA HIS A 186 -6.50 -3.68 -5.60
C HIS A 186 -6.03 -2.80 -6.76
N SER A 187 -6.73 -1.68 -7.01
CA SER A 187 -6.34 -0.72 -8.05
C SER A 187 -4.97 -0.09 -7.79
N LEU A 188 -4.68 0.31 -6.55
CA LEU A 188 -3.41 0.93 -6.17
C LEU A 188 -2.26 -0.08 -6.28
N CYS A 189 -2.44 -1.31 -5.80
CA CYS A 189 -1.48 -2.40 -5.97
C CYS A 189 -1.20 -2.67 -7.45
N GLY A 190 -2.25 -2.71 -8.29
CA GLY A 190 -2.12 -2.90 -9.73
C GLY A 190 -1.27 -1.81 -10.39
N VAL A 191 -1.49 -0.54 -10.07
CA VAL A 191 -0.70 0.58 -10.61
C VAL A 191 0.76 0.54 -10.13
N LEU A 192 0.97 0.26 -8.84
CA LEU A 192 2.30 0.20 -8.20
C LEU A 192 3.08 -1.09 -8.51
N GLY A 193 2.44 -2.11 -9.09
CA GLY A 193 3.03 -3.43 -9.26
C GLY A 193 3.32 -4.14 -7.93
N ILE A 194 2.56 -3.81 -6.86
CA ILE A 194 2.70 -4.43 -5.54
C ILE A 194 1.79 -5.66 -5.48
N ASP A 195 2.23 -6.71 -4.80
CA ASP A 195 1.45 -7.91 -4.57
C ASP A 195 0.23 -7.61 -3.68
N PHE A 196 -0.95 -7.65 -4.29
CA PHE A 196 -2.23 -7.44 -3.61
C PHE A 196 -2.46 -8.45 -2.49
N ALA A 197 -2.12 -9.72 -2.70
CA ALA A 197 -2.36 -10.79 -1.75
C ALA A 197 -1.55 -10.59 -0.47
N LYS A 198 -0.25 -10.29 -0.60
CA LYS A 198 0.62 -9.96 0.53
C LYS A 198 0.13 -8.72 1.27
N THR A 199 -0.28 -7.69 0.54
CA THR A 199 -0.77 -6.42 1.12
C THR A 199 -2.02 -6.63 1.98
N VAL A 200 -3.00 -7.37 1.44
CA VAL A 200 -4.28 -7.60 2.12
C VAL A 200 -4.17 -8.64 3.24
N ASN A 201 -3.33 -9.67 3.09
CA ASN A 201 -3.06 -10.66 4.14
C ASN A 201 -2.39 -10.04 5.37
N GLY A 202 -1.63 -8.95 5.21
CA GLY A 202 -1.06 -8.19 6.34
C GLY A 202 -2.12 -7.50 7.21
N ILE A 203 -3.32 -7.26 6.68
CA ILE A 203 -4.46 -6.71 7.43
C ILE A 203 -5.28 -7.85 8.01
N HIS A 204 -5.84 -8.70 7.14
CA HIS A 204 -6.60 -9.88 7.57
C HIS A 204 -6.71 -10.91 6.42
N PRO A 205 -6.39 -12.19 6.66
CA PRO A 205 -6.39 -13.23 5.61
C PRO A 205 -7.74 -13.41 4.89
N SER A 206 -8.85 -13.15 5.59
CA SER A 206 -10.20 -13.29 5.02
C SER A 206 -10.49 -12.31 3.88
N LEU A 207 -9.74 -11.21 3.77
CA LEU A 207 -9.96 -10.18 2.75
C LEU A 207 -9.43 -10.63 1.38
N HIS A 208 -8.48 -11.56 1.34
CA HIS A 208 -7.96 -12.17 0.12
C HIS A 208 -8.85 -13.32 -0.39
N GLN A 209 -9.57 -14.00 0.51
CA GLN A 209 -10.35 -15.17 0.16
C GLN A 209 -11.62 -14.75 -0.60
N ASN A 210 -11.72 -15.10 -1.89
CA ASN A 210 -12.93 -14.94 -2.72
C ASN A 210 -14.10 -15.85 -2.28
N GLY A 211 -14.14 -16.24 -1.00
CA GLY A 211 -15.25 -16.98 -0.40
C GLY A 211 -16.41 -16.06 -0.04
N VAL A 212 -17.61 -16.64 0.01
CA VAL A 212 -18.92 -16.06 0.36
C VAL A 212 -18.79 -14.81 1.23
N GLU A 213 -19.52 -13.74 0.87
CA GLU A 213 -19.58 -12.42 1.53
C GLU A 213 -19.65 -12.45 3.07
N GLN A 214 -20.06 -13.57 3.65
CA GLN A 214 -20.18 -13.83 5.07
C GLN A 214 -18.85 -14.07 5.80
N SER A 215 -17.73 -14.24 5.09
CA SER A 215 -16.42 -14.54 5.68
C SER A 215 -15.49 -13.33 5.81
N ARG A 216 -15.85 -12.17 5.24
CA ARG A 216 -15.03 -10.96 5.29
C ARG A 216 -15.15 -10.30 6.67
N ASN A 217 -14.01 -10.11 7.32
CA ASN A 217 -13.94 -9.37 8.57
C ASN A 217 -14.38 -7.90 8.35
N ILE A 218 -15.39 -7.45 9.11
CA ILE A 218 -15.97 -6.09 9.05
C ILE A 218 -15.75 -5.31 10.35
N SER A 219 -14.80 -5.75 11.15
CA SER A 219 -14.41 -5.10 12.39
C SER A 219 -13.82 -3.71 12.15
N ASN A 220 -13.81 -2.90 13.22
CA ASN A 220 -13.23 -1.57 13.17
C ASN A 220 -11.73 -1.60 12.81
N GLY A 221 -10.95 -2.51 13.41
CA GLY A 221 -9.52 -2.57 13.11
C GLY A 221 -9.22 -3.08 11.70
N THR A 222 -10.07 -3.93 11.10
CA THR A 222 -9.95 -4.27 9.67
C THR A 222 -10.21 -3.05 8.77
N LEU A 223 -11.25 -2.27 9.07
CA LEU A 223 -11.55 -1.04 8.32
C LEU A 223 -10.46 0.03 8.47
N GLU A 224 -9.92 0.19 9.68
CA GLU A 224 -8.81 1.11 9.96
C GLU A 224 -7.51 0.65 9.29
N GLY A 225 -7.19 -0.64 9.36
CA GLY A 225 -6.05 -1.23 8.65
C GLY A 225 -6.13 -1.05 7.14
N LEU A 226 -7.31 -1.25 6.55
CA LEU A 226 -7.57 -0.94 5.14
C LEU A 226 -7.39 0.55 4.82
N ALA A 227 -7.96 1.45 5.64
CA ALA A 227 -7.83 2.89 5.42
C ALA A 227 -6.36 3.38 5.53
N SER A 228 -5.63 2.86 6.52
CA SER A 228 -4.20 3.12 6.70
C SER A 228 -3.38 2.62 5.50
N THR A 229 -3.65 1.40 5.05
CA THR A 229 -2.99 0.82 3.86
C THR A 229 -3.28 1.62 2.59
N ILE A 230 -4.53 2.05 2.36
CA ILE A 230 -4.88 2.94 1.25
C ILE A 230 -4.09 4.24 1.31
N SER A 231 -3.96 4.82 2.50
CA SER A 231 -3.24 6.08 2.70
C SER A 231 -1.74 5.91 2.39
N ASN A 232 -1.13 4.81 2.86
CA ASN A 232 0.25 4.47 2.56
C ASN A 232 0.49 4.22 1.07
N LEU A 233 -0.39 3.46 0.41
CA LEU A 233 -0.30 3.21 -1.04
C LEU A 233 -0.50 4.47 -1.88
N LYS A 234 -1.34 5.41 -1.44
CA LYS A 234 -1.47 6.73 -2.09
C LYS A 234 -0.21 7.58 -1.93
N ALA A 235 0.39 7.59 -0.74
CA ALA A 235 1.64 8.28 -0.50
C ALA A 235 2.78 7.69 -1.34
N GLU A 236 2.89 6.36 -1.40
CA GLU A 236 3.86 5.65 -2.25
C GLU A 236 3.65 5.97 -3.73
N ARG A 237 2.40 5.94 -4.21
CA ARG A 237 2.06 6.34 -5.58
C ARG A 237 2.55 7.74 -5.90
N LYS A 238 2.30 8.70 -5.01
CA LYS A 238 2.76 10.07 -5.20
C LYS A 238 4.29 10.14 -5.25
N SER A 239 4.97 9.52 -4.28
CA SER A 239 6.44 9.49 -4.23
C SER A 239 7.06 8.90 -5.50
N ARG A 240 6.49 7.80 -6.04
CA ARG A 240 6.97 7.19 -7.28
C ARG A 240 6.72 8.06 -8.50
N ILE A 241 5.59 8.76 -8.59
CA ILE A 241 5.32 9.72 -9.67
C ILE A 241 6.35 10.84 -9.65
N ASP A 242 6.61 11.43 -8.47
CA ASP A 242 7.58 12.52 -8.31
C ASP A 242 8.99 12.05 -8.72
N LYS A 243 9.43 10.89 -8.23
CA LYS A 243 10.72 10.28 -8.59
C LYS A 243 10.84 10.02 -10.10
N MET A 244 9.79 9.47 -10.73
CA MET A 244 9.79 9.23 -12.17
C MET A 244 9.83 10.52 -12.99
N ARG A 245 9.19 11.60 -12.52
CA ARG A 245 9.26 12.93 -13.17
C ARG A 245 10.66 13.50 -13.11
N GLU A 246 11.31 13.48 -11.94
CA GLU A 246 12.70 13.94 -11.76
C GLU A 246 13.68 13.13 -12.62
N THR A 247 13.53 11.81 -12.62
CA THR A 247 14.36 10.91 -13.44
C THR A 247 14.13 11.17 -14.94
N MET A 248 12.88 11.40 -15.35
CA MET A 248 12.55 11.75 -16.74
C MET A 248 13.13 13.10 -17.16
N GLU A 249 13.13 14.09 -16.28
CA GLU A 249 13.77 15.39 -16.54
C GLU A 249 15.28 15.22 -16.76
N SER A 250 15.93 14.42 -15.92
CA SER A 250 17.35 14.06 -16.06
C SER A 250 17.63 13.32 -17.38
N LEU A 251 16.79 12.35 -17.76
CA LEU A 251 16.87 11.67 -19.06
C LEU A 251 16.71 12.65 -20.23
N CYS A 252 15.73 13.55 -20.17
CA CYS A 252 15.52 14.55 -21.22
C CYS A 252 16.71 15.49 -21.38
N HIS A 253 17.35 15.89 -20.27
CA HIS A 253 18.58 16.68 -20.32
C HIS A 253 19.73 15.89 -20.93
N LEU A 254 19.95 14.64 -20.51
CA LEU A 254 21.02 13.79 -21.03
C LEU A 254 20.82 13.46 -22.51
N TRP A 255 19.60 13.16 -22.96
CA TRP A 255 19.29 12.93 -24.38
C TRP A 255 19.58 14.15 -25.25
N LYS A 256 19.27 15.36 -24.75
CA LYS A 256 19.61 16.61 -25.44
C LYS A 256 21.12 16.84 -25.51
N LEU A 257 21.85 16.49 -24.44
CA LEU A 257 23.30 16.66 -24.37
C LEU A 257 24.06 15.64 -25.23
N MET A 258 23.56 14.41 -25.29
CA MET A 258 24.22 13.29 -25.98
C MET A 258 23.81 13.15 -27.45
N ASP A 259 22.89 13.98 -27.93
CA ASP A 259 22.24 13.87 -29.25
C ASP A 259 21.66 12.46 -29.49
N SER A 260 21.01 11.90 -28.47
CA SER A 260 20.44 10.55 -28.51
C SER A 260 19.38 10.38 -29.59
N SER A 261 19.34 9.19 -30.21
CA SER A 261 18.45 8.91 -31.32
C SER A 261 16.99 8.77 -30.89
N GLU A 262 16.06 8.90 -31.83
CA GLU A 262 14.63 8.73 -31.53
C GLU A 262 14.28 7.30 -31.14
N GLU A 263 15.04 6.30 -31.59
CA GLU A 263 14.88 4.90 -31.20
C GLU A 263 15.19 4.68 -29.71
N GLU A 264 16.21 5.34 -29.18
CA GLU A 264 16.56 5.30 -27.75
C GLU A 264 15.45 5.95 -26.91
N LYS A 265 14.93 7.09 -27.36
CA LYS A 265 13.82 7.81 -26.70
C LYS A 265 12.50 7.03 -26.76
N ARG A 266 12.25 6.29 -27.86
CA ARG A 266 11.02 5.50 -28.07
C ARG A 266 10.77 4.45 -26.98
N GLN A 267 11.84 3.92 -26.39
CA GLN A 267 11.73 2.93 -25.32
C GLN A 267 11.01 3.47 -24.08
N PHE A 268 10.99 4.79 -23.91
CA PHE A 268 10.34 5.48 -22.79
C PHE A 268 9.07 6.24 -23.20
N SER A 269 8.63 6.18 -24.46
CA SER A 269 7.43 6.92 -24.93
C SER A 269 6.17 6.58 -24.14
N LYS A 270 6.00 5.32 -23.74
CA LYS A 270 4.88 4.90 -22.88
C LYS A 270 4.93 5.61 -21.53
N VAL A 271 6.10 5.68 -20.90
CA VAL A 271 6.31 6.36 -19.63
C VAL A 271 6.09 7.87 -19.77
N ILE A 272 6.62 8.47 -20.83
CA ILE A 272 6.43 9.90 -21.14
C ILE A 272 4.94 10.24 -21.24
N SER A 273 4.17 9.46 -21.99
CA SER A 273 2.72 9.69 -22.16
C SER A 273 1.94 9.67 -20.84
N ILE A 274 2.42 8.88 -19.89
CA ILE A 274 1.76 8.69 -18.58
C ILE A 274 2.16 9.81 -17.63
N LEU A 275 3.42 10.24 -17.62
CA LEU A 275 3.89 11.33 -16.76
C LEU A 275 3.31 12.71 -17.12
N ILE A 276 2.85 12.88 -18.38
CA ILE A 276 2.12 14.08 -18.83
C ILE A 276 0.69 14.13 -18.24
N SER A 277 0.12 12.97 -17.90
CA SER A 277 -1.23 12.91 -17.33
C SER A 277 -1.24 13.42 -15.87
N PRO A 278 -2.37 13.98 -15.39
CA PRO A 278 -2.54 14.30 -13.98
C PRO A 278 -2.45 13.03 -13.12
N GLU A 279 -2.06 13.19 -11.85
CA GLU A 279 -1.77 12.07 -10.95
C GLU A 279 -2.93 11.07 -10.88
N GLU A 280 -4.17 11.55 -10.85
CA GLU A 280 -5.40 10.75 -10.76
C GLU A 280 -5.66 9.91 -12.01
N GLY A 281 -5.18 10.36 -13.18
CA GLY A 281 -5.35 9.68 -14.47
C GLY A 281 -4.49 8.43 -14.65
N ILE A 282 -3.48 8.24 -13.80
CA ILE A 282 -2.52 7.13 -13.91
C ILE A 282 -3.16 5.84 -13.34
N THR A 283 -3.87 5.10 -14.21
CA THR A 283 -4.60 3.87 -13.84
C THR A 283 -4.02 2.61 -14.48
N SER A 284 -3.05 2.75 -15.37
CA SER A 284 -2.42 1.65 -16.07
C SER A 284 -1.60 0.77 -15.13
N ALA A 285 -1.85 -0.55 -15.18
CA ALA A 285 -1.18 -1.53 -14.34
C ALA A 285 0.33 -1.60 -14.59
N GLY A 286 1.11 -1.71 -13.50
CA GLY A 286 2.55 -1.91 -13.51
C GLY A 286 3.37 -0.71 -13.98
N VAL A 287 2.77 0.47 -14.16
CA VAL A 287 3.46 1.63 -14.71
C VAL A 287 4.32 2.36 -13.69
N LEU A 288 3.89 2.34 -12.42
CA LEU A 288 4.69 2.81 -11.30
C LEU A 288 5.38 1.62 -10.61
N SER A 289 5.66 0.55 -11.35
CA SER A 289 6.39 -0.59 -10.81
C SER A 289 7.82 -0.21 -10.48
N GLN A 290 8.38 -0.88 -9.47
CA GLN A 290 9.77 -0.73 -9.09
C GLN A 290 10.71 -1.01 -10.28
N GLU A 291 10.40 -2.04 -11.07
CA GLU A 291 11.14 -2.39 -12.30
C GLU A 291 11.19 -1.24 -13.32
N THR A 292 10.07 -0.53 -13.51
CA THR A 292 10.03 0.60 -14.47
C THR A 292 10.90 1.75 -13.99
N ILE A 293 10.89 2.04 -12.69
CA ILE A 293 11.72 3.08 -12.07
C ILE A 293 13.19 2.70 -12.20
N GLU A 294 13.56 1.48 -11.82
CA GLU A 294 14.94 0.98 -11.92
C GLU A 294 15.46 1.02 -13.35
N LYS A 295 14.61 0.68 -14.34
CA LYS A 295 14.98 0.77 -15.76
C LYS A 295 15.29 2.22 -16.19
N MET A 296 14.54 3.20 -15.70
CA MET A 296 14.81 4.61 -15.98
C MET A 296 16.10 5.09 -15.32
N GLU A 297 16.31 4.73 -14.06
CA GLU A 297 17.53 5.08 -13.31
C GLU A 297 18.77 4.47 -13.94
N ALA A 298 18.71 3.19 -14.34
CA ALA A 298 19.80 2.51 -15.03
C ALA A 298 20.13 3.19 -16.37
N GLU A 299 19.14 3.73 -17.09
CA GLU A 299 19.41 4.47 -18.32
C GLU A 299 20.04 5.84 -18.06
N VAL A 300 19.66 6.54 -16.99
CA VAL A 300 20.35 7.77 -16.55
C VAL A 300 21.80 7.47 -16.22
N GLU A 301 22.08 6.40 -15.48
CA GLU A 301 23.43 5.97 -15.13
C GLU A 301 24.25 5.65 -16.39
N ARG A 302 23.70 4.82 -17.29
CA ARG A 302 24.32 4.46 -18.56
C ARG A 302 24.66 5.68 -19.42
N LEU A 303 23.74 6.64 -19.55
CA LEU A 303 23.97 7.87 -20.31
C LEU A 303 24.98 8.79 -19.63
N THR A 304 25.00 8.83 -18.31
CA THR A 304 25.98 9.60 -17.53
C THR A 304 27.38 9.02 -17.71
N GLU A 305 27.52 7.70 -17.66
CA GLU A 305 28.78 7.02 -17.95
C GLU A 305 29.22 7.27 -19.40
N LEU A 306 28.31 7.15 -20.37
CA LEU A 306 28.61 7.44 -21.77
C LEU A 306 29.07 8.88 -21.98
N LYS A 307 28.44 9.85 -21.31
CA LYS A 307 28.86 11.26 -21.29
C LYS A 307 30.29 11.40 -20.78
N THR A 308 30.63 10.76 -19.65
CA THR A 308 32.00 10.82 -19.10
C THR A 308 33.03 10.19 -20.04
N ASN A 309 32.71 9.06 -20.66
CA ASN A 309 33.58 8.39 -21.62
C ASN A 309 33.81 9.24 -22.88
N ARG A 310 32.75 9.87 -23.41
CA ARG A 310 32.85 10.78 -24.56
C ARG A 310 33.70 12.02 -24.22
N LEU A 311 33.56 12.55 -23.00
CA LEU A 311 34.41 13.64 -22.53
C LEU A 311 35.89 13.23 -22.47
N LYS A 312 36.20 12.07 -21.89
CA LYS A 312 37.57 11.51 -21.88
C LYS A 312 38.13 11.37 -23.30
N GLU A 313 37.33 10.89 -24.24
CA GLU A 313 37.73 10.78 -25.65
C GLU A 313 38.07 12.14 -26.28
N ILE A 314 37.25 13.17 -26.03
CA ILE A 314 37.51 14.53 -26.55
C ILE A 314 38.80 15.09 -25.93
N VAL A 315 38.97 14.96 -24.62
CA VAL A 315 40.16 15.41 -23.88
C VAL A 315 41.41 14.71 -24.41
N THR A 316 41.39 13.38 -24.58
CA THR A 316 42.54 12.63 -25.11
C THR A 316 42.87 13.01 -26.55
N LYS A 317 41.86 13.23 -27.42
CA LYS A 317 42.09 13.73 -28.80
C LYS A 317 42.75 15.10 -28.82
N ARG A 318 42.26 16.06 -28.02
CA ARG A 318 42.88 17.40 -27.93
C ARG A 318 44.28 17.32 -27.33
N ARG A 319 44.50 16.45 -26.35
CA ARG A 319 45.82 16.23 -25.78
C ARG A 319 46.79 15.63 -26.81
N ALA A 320 46.35 14.68 -27.63
CA ALA A 320 47.16 14.11 -28.70
C ALA A 320 47.55 15.16 -29.76
N GLU A 321 46.65 16.10 -30.09
CA GLU A 321 46.99 17.26 -30.94
C GLU A 321 48.13 18.09 -30.31
N LEU A 322 48.04 18.38 -29.02
CA LEU A 322 49.11 19.08 -28.29
C LEU A 322 50.44 18.31 -28.36
N GLU A 323 50.43 16.98 -28.16
CA GLU A 323 51.63 16.15 -28.22
C GLU A 323 52.26 16.13 -29.61
N ASP A 324 51.46 16.05 -30.67
CA ASP A 324 51.96 16.09 -32.05
C ASP A 324 52.63 17.44 -32.35
N ILE A 325 52.02 18.55 -31.96
CA ILE A 325 52.59 19.90 -32.13
C ILE A 325 53.90 20.02 -31.33
N CYS A 326 53.90 19.59 -30.07
CA CYS A 326 55.08 19.62 -29.22
C CYS A 326 56.21 18.76 -29.80
N LYS A 327 55.91 17.54 -30.26
CA LYS A 327 56.88 16.64 -30.90
C LYS A 327 57.47 17.25 -32.16
N ASN A 328 56.64 17.81 -33.04
CA ASN A 328 57.10 18.46 -34.27
C ASN A 328 57.94 19.72 -34.00
N ALA A 329 57.73 20.38 -32.86
CA ALA A 329 58.49 21.55 -32.44
C ALA A 329 59.66 21.24 -31.48
N HIS A 330 59.88 19.96 -31.15
CA HIS A 330 60.85 19.49 -30.15
C HIS A 330 60.70 20.18 -28.78
N ILE A 331 59.45 20.33 -28.32
CA ILE A 331 59.04 20.91 -27.03
C ILE A 331 58.53 19.78 -26.13
N GLN A 332 58.79 19.87 -24.82
CA GLN A 332 58.17 18.98 -23.85
C GLN A 332 56.74 19.44 -23.54
N PRO A 333 55.73 18.57 -23.70
CA PRO A 333 54.37 18.92 -23.30
C PRO A 333 54.24 19.03 -21.77
N ASP A 334 53.25 19.78 -21.31
CA ASP A 334 53.01 19.97 -19.88
C ASP A 334 52.55 18.65 -19.22
N LEU A 335 53.15 18.32 -18.08
CA LEU A 335 52.79 17.14 -17.29
C LEU A 335 51.42 17.28 -16.63
N SER A 336 50.95 18.51 -16.40
CA SER A 336 49.63 18.78 -15.81
C SER A 336 48.46 18.34 -16.70
N THR A 337 48.71 18.12 -18.00
CA THR A 337 47.73 17.61 -18.96
C THR A 337 47.97 16.15 -19.33
N ALA A 338 48.74 15.42 -18.51
CA ALA A 338 48.95 13.98 -18.69
C ALA A 338 47.62 13.21 -18.62
N PRO A 339 47.43 12.18 -19.45
CA PRO A 339 46.16 11.46 -19.56
C PRO A 339 45.71 10.83 -18.24
N GLU A 340 46.63 10.34 -17.41
CA GLU A 340 46.33 9.78 -16.08
C GLU A 340 45.77 10.84 -15.13
N GLN A 341 46.32 12.06 -15.18
CA GLN A 341 45.88 13.18 -14.35
C GLN A 341 44.54 13.71 -14.84
N THR A 342 44.37 13.92 -16.15
CA THR A 342 43.11 14.43 -16.70
C THR A 342 41.97 13.44 -16.54
N ASN A 343 42.23 12.13 -16.68
CA ASN A 343 41.20 11.11 -16.46
C ASN A 343 40.78 11.04 -15.00
N ALA A 344 41.74 11.10 -14.06
CA ALA A 344 41.43 11.13 -12.63
C ALA A 344 40.58 12.36 -12.25
N LEU A 345 40.84 13.53 -12.84
CA LEU A 345 40.06 14.75 -12.61
C LEU A 345 38.63 14.66 -13.17
N ILE A 346 38.45 13.97 -14.30
CA ILE A 346 37.12 13.71 -14.88
C ILE A 346 36.33 12.74 -14.00
N ASP A 347 36.98 11.67 -13.52
CA ASP A 347 36.34 10.66 -12.68
C ASP A 347 36.00 11.17 -11.28
N SER A 348 36.82 12.07 -10.73
CA SER A 348 36.56 12.69 -9.43
C SER A 348 35.51 13.81 -9.47
N GLY A 349 35.08 14.22 -10.67
CA GLY A 349 34.12 15.31 -10.88
C GLY A 349 34.54 16.64 -10.24
N THR A 350 35.84 16.80 -9.94
CA THR A 350 36.35 17.92 -9.12
C THR A 350 36.55 19.19 -9.93
N ILE A 351 36.69 19.06 -11.26
CA ILE A 351 36.92 20.17 -12.18
C ILE A 351 35.84 20.16 -13.26
N ASP A 352 35.38 21.35 -13.64
CA ASP A 352 34.43 21.49 -14.74
C ASP A 352 35.06 21.01 -16.06
N PRO A 353 34.39 20.12 -16.81
CA PRO A 353 34.87 19.65 -18.12
C PRO A 353 35.27 20.76 -19.10
N SER A 354 34.58 21.90 -19.08
CA SER A 354 34.86 23.01 -19.99
C SER A 354 36.15 23.72 -19.61
N GLU A 355 36.42 23.87 -18.31
CA GLU A 355 37.67 24.44 -17.79
C GLU A 355 38.88 23.57 -18.16
N LEU A 356 38.75 22.24 -18.00
CA LEU A 356 39.80 21.29 -18.37
C LEU A 356 40.11 21.37 -19.88
N LEU A 357 39.08 21.38 -20.73
CA LEU A 357 39.26 21.53 -22.17
C LEU A 357 39.87 22.89 -22.54
N ALA A 358 39.41 23.98 -21.93
CA ALA A 358 39.96 25.31 -22.16
C ALA A 358 41.45 25.41 -21.77
N ASN A 359 41.87 24.73 -20.70
CA ASN A 359 43.28 24.63 -20.32
C ASN A 359 44.11 23.92 -21.41
N ILE A 360 43.66 22.77 -21.90
CA ILE A 360 44.34 22.05 -22.98
C ILE A 360 44.39 22.90 -24.27
N GLU A 361 43.29 23.56 -24.61
CA GLU A 361 43.24 24.47 -25.78
C GLU A 361 44.23 25.64 -25.64
N SER A 362 44.35 26.23 -24.44
CA SER A 362 45.35 27.26 -24.15
C SER A 362 46.78 26.74 -24.32
N GLN A 363 47.06 25.51 -23.89
CA GLN A 363 48.37 24.88 -24.09
C GLN A 363 48.65 24.61 -25.57
N ILE A 364 47.66 24.16 -26.34
CA ILE A 364 47.77 23.99 -27.80
C ILE A 364 48.14 25.32 -28.46
N LEU A 365 47.47 26.41 -28.09
CA LEU A 365 47.77 27.74 -28.65
C LEU A 365 49.21 28.18 -28.33
N LYS A 366 49.65 28.01 -27.08
CA LYS A 366 51.03 28.31 -26.67
C LYS A 366 52.05 27.46 -27.44
N ALA A 367 51.79 26.16 -27.60
CA ALA A 367 52.66 25.26 -28.35
C ALA A 367 52.74 25.63 -29.84
N LYS A 368 51.62 26.03 -30.46
CA LYS A 368 51.58 26.52 -31.85
C LYS A 368 52.39 27.81 -32.01
N GLU A 369 52.23 28.78 -31.10
CA GLU A 369 53.00 30.04 -31.14
C GLU A 369 54.50 29.78 -30.98
N GLU A 370 54.88 28.89 -30.06
CA GLU A 370 56.27 28.53 -29.86
C GLU A 370 56.84 27.81 -31.09
N SER A 371 56.12 26.83 -31.64
CA SER A 371 56.48 26.13 -32.88
C SER A 371 56.77 27.11 -34.03
N LEU A 372 55.88 28.09 -34.25
CA LEU A 372 56.08 29.12 -35.27
C LEU A 372 57.33 29.95 -35.02
N SER A 373 57.60 30.32 -33.77
CA SER A 373 58.81 31.08 -33.43
C SER A 373 60.10 30.28 -33.59
N ARG A 374 60.05 28.96 -33.39
CA ARG A 374 61.19 28.05 -33.56
C ARG A 374 61.43 27.69 -35.03
N LYS A 375 60.48 27.94 -35.93
CA LYS A 375 60.51 27.51 -37.34
C LYS A 375 61.83 27.79 -38.06
N ASP A 376 62.34 29.02 -37.98
CA ASP A 376 63.60 29.36 -38.67
C ASP A 376 64.82 28.63 -38.09
N ILE A 377 64.84 28.36 -36.77
CA ILE A 377 65.87 27.54 -36.13
C ILE A 377 65.71 26.09 -36.57
N MET A 378 64.49 25.54 -36.54
CA MET A 378 64.19 24.18 -36.96
C MET A 378 64.55 23.91 -38.42
N ASP A 379 64.24 24.84 -39.33
CA ASP A 379 64.63 24.74 -40.74
C ASP A 379 66.15 24.72 -40.93
N ARG A 380 66.90 25.44 -40.08
CA ARG A 380 68.37 25.43 -40.07
C ARG A 380 68.92 24.13 -39.48
N ILE A 381 68.33 23.62 -38.40
CA ILE A 381 68.65 22.31 -37.82
C ILE A 381 68.46 21.22 -38.88
N ASN A 382 67.32 21.18 -39.56
CA ASN A 382 67.02 20.19 -40.60
C ASN A 382 68.04 20.25 -41.76
N LYS A 383 68.42 21.45 -42.19
CA LYS A 383 69.47 21.63 -43.22
C LYS A 383 70.84 21.16 -42.75
N TRP A 384 71.19 21.44 -41.49
CA TRP A 384 72.45 21.01 -40.88
C TRP A 384 72.49 19.48 -40.72
N ILE A 385 71.43 18.86 -40.21
CA ILE A 385 71.29 17.40 -40.11
C ILE A 385 71.44 16.76 -41.49
N ALA A 386 70.74 17.26 -42.51
CA ALA A 386 70.86 16.73 -43.87
C ALA A 386 72.29 16.86 -44.46
N ALA A 387 73.03 17.90 -44.07
CA ALA A 387 74.43 18.06 -44.44
C ALA A 387 75.34 17.07 -43.70
N CYS A 388 75.08 16.81 -42.42
CA CYS A 388 75.76 15.79 -41.62
C CYS A 388 75.47 14.37 -42.13
N ASP A 389 74.23 14.06 -42.52
CA ASP A 389 73.89 12.77 -43.11
C ASP A 389 74.63 12.56 -44.45
N GLU A 390 74.79 13.62 -45.25
CA GLU A 390 75.55 13.56 -46.51
C GLU A 390 77.08 13.46 -46.24
N GLU A 391 77.59 14.02 -45.14
CA GLU A 391 78.95 13.81 -44.65
C GLU A 391 79.18 12.34 -44.27
N ALA A 392 78.31 11.76 -43.45
CA ALA A 392 78.38 10.35 -43.05
C ALA A 392 78.32 9.41 -44.27
N TRP A 393 77.40 9.68 -45.21
CA TRP A 393 77.33 8.94 -46.47
C TRP A 393 78.62 9.06 -47.29
N LEU A 394 79.24 10.23 -47.34
CA LEU A 394 80.51 10.45 -48.04
C LEU A 394 81.66 9.69 -47.36
N GLU A 395 81.69 9.62 -46.03
CA GLU A 395 82.67 8.84 -45.27
C GLU A 395 82.55 7.35 -45.60
N GLU A 396 81.34 6.78 -45.55
CA GLU A 396 81.06 5.41 -45.96
C GLU A 396 81.50 5.16 -47.41
N TYR A 397 81.15 6.08 -48.33
CA TYR A 397 81.54 6.00 -49.74
C TYR A 397 83.07 6.10 -49.95
N ASN A 398 83.78 6.84 -49.09
CA ASN A 398 85.24 6.94 -49.16
C ASN A 398 85.93 5.65 -48.69
N GLN A 399 85.29 4.87 -47.81
CA GLN A 399 85.81 3.60 -47.29
C GLN A 399 85.56 2.41 -48.23
N ASP A 400 84.64 2.53 -49.19
CA ASP A 400 84.34 1.47 -50.16
C ASP A 400 85.52 1.20 -51.13
N SER A 401 86.11 0.01 -51.03
CA SER A 401 87.21 -0.43 -51.91
C SER A 401 86.79 -0.60 -53.38
N LYS A 402 85.48 -0.75 -53.67
CA LYS A 402 84.93 -0.90 -55.03
C LYS A 402 84.46 0.43 -55.64
N ARG A 403 84.75 1.56 -54.99
CA ARG A 403 84.32 2.91 -55.37
C ARG A 403 84.56 3.30 -56.83
N TYR A 404 85.67 2.84 -57.41
CA TYR A 404 86.07 3.14 -58.80
C TYR A 404 85.74 2.02 -59.80
N SER A 405 84.98 1.01 -59.39
CA SER A 405 84.53 -0.05 -60.30
C SER A 405 83.69 0.54 -61.44
N SER A 406 83.93 0.10 -62.68
CA SER A 406 83.31 0.66 -63.90
C SER A 406 81.82 0.31 -64.09
N GLY A 407 81.07 0.16 -62.99
CA GLY A 407 79.65 -0.17 -63.00
C GLY A 407 78.76 0.98 -63.50
N ARG A 408 77.60 0.63 -64.04
CA ARG A 408 76.57 1.57 -64.49
C ARG A 408 76.08 2.40 -63.28
N GLY A 409 76.51 3.66 -63.17
CA GLY A 409 76.17 4.56 -62.06
C GLY A 409 77.37 5.18 -61.31
N ALA A 410 78.61 4.70 -61.54
CA ALA A 410 79.81 5.20 -60.86
C ALA A 410 80.01 6.73 -61.02
N HIS A 411 79.78 7.28 -62.22
CA HIS A 411 79.87 8.72 -62.47
C HIS A 411 78.84 9.54 -61.67
N VAL A 412 77.65 9.00 -61.40
CA VAL A 412 76.61 9.68 -60.61
C VAL A 412 77.01 9.73 -59.15
N ASN A 413 77.53 8.64 -58.59
CA ASN A 413 78.04 8.59 -57.22
C ASN A 413 79.27 9.47 -57.02
N LEU A 414 80.19 9.51 -57.99
CA LEU A 414 81.33 10.44 -57.99
C LEU A 414 80.85 11.90 -58.01
N ARG A 415 79.85 12.24 -58.82
CA ARG A 415 79.26 13.58 -58.85
C ARG A 415 78.54 13.93 -57.54
N ARG A 416 77.85 12.97 -56.91
CA ARG A 416 77.24 13.15 -55.58
C ARG A 416 78.32 13.37 -54.53
N ALA A 417 79.38 12.57 -54.51
CA ALA A 417 80.49 12.71 -53.58
C ALA A 417 81.20 14.06 -53.69
N GLU A 418 81.36 14.59 -54.90
CA GLU A 418 81.95 15.92 -55.07
C GLU A 418 81.02 17.02 -54.54
N LYS A 419 79.70 16.90 -54.76
CA LYS A 419 78.72 17.81 -54.15
C LYS A 419 78.71 17.69 -52.62
N ALA A 420 78.81 16.47 -52.10
CA ALA A 420 78.89 16.19 -50.67
C ALA A 420 80.12 16.87 -50.04
N ARG A 421 81.31 16.77 -50.65
CA ARG A 421 82.53 17.46 -50.18
C ARG A 421 82.34 18.97 -50.07
N ILE A 422 81.73 19.59 -51.08
CA ILE A 422 81.42 21.03 -51.06
C ILE A 422 80.40 21.37 -49.97
N LEU A 423 79.48 20.45 -49.65
CA LEU A 423 78.52 20.64 -48.57
C LEU A 423 79.19 20.48 -47.19
N VAL A 424 80.07 19.49 -47.02
CA VAL A 424 80.85 19.25 -45.80
C VAL A 424 81.69 20.46 -45.42
N THR A 425 82.36 21.10 -46.38
CA THR A 425 83.13 22.34 -46.11
C THR A 425 82.27 23.51 -45.63
N LYS A 426 80.95 23.46 -45.86
CA LYS A 426 79.99 24.48 -45.39
C LYS A 426 79.37 24.15 -44.04
N ILE A 427 79.53 22.93 -43.52
CA ILE A 427 78.94 22.51 -42.22
C ILE A 427 79.36 23.45 -41.07
N PRO A 428 80.63 23.85 -40.91
CA PRO A 428 81.01 24.78 -39.83
C PRO A 428 80.26 26.12 -39.90
N ALA A 429 80.16 26.71 -41.10
CA ALA A 429 79.43 27.97 -41.28
C ALA A 429 77.92 27.82 -41.03
N MET A 430 77.33 26.66 -41.36
CA MET A 430 75.93 26.35 -41.04
C MET A 430 75.72 26.21 -39.52
N MET A 431 76.68 25.60 -38.82
CA MET A 431 76.67 25.46 -37.36
C MET A 431 76.80 26.81 -36.66
N ASP A 432 77.75 27.66 -37.06
CA ASP A 432 77.90 29.02 -36.51
C ASP A 432 76.64 29.86 -36.73
N ASN A 433 76.03 29.74 -37.90
CA ASN A 433 74.79 30.45 -38.20
C ASN A 433 73.61 29.96 -37.34
N LEU A 434 73.51 28.65 -37.10
CA LEU A 434 72.51 28.04 -36.23
C LEU A 434 72.69 28.49 -34.77
N ILE A 435 73.92 28.50 -34.25
CA ILE A 435 74.25 28.97 -32.90
C ILE A 435 73.84 30.44 -32.72
N ASN A 436 74.27 31.32 -33.65
CA ASN A 436 73.94 32.74 -33.61
C ASN A 436 72.43 32.98 -33.65
N ARG A 437 71.70 32.23 -34.48
CA ARG A 437 70.25 32.36 -34.59
C ARG A 437 69.52 31.87 -33.33
N THR A 438 70.02 30.80 -32.72
CA THR A 438 69.51 30.27 -31.45
C THR A 438 69.68 31.29 -30.34
N PHE A 439 70.88 31.85 -30.16
CA PHE A 439 71.12 32.91 -29.18
C PHE A 439 70.25 34.16 -29.39
N ALA A 440 70.07 34.58 -30.65
CA ALA A 440 69.18 35.71 -30.96
C ALA A 440 67.72 35.44 -30.55
N TRP A 441 67.25 34.20 -30.70
CA TRP A 441 65.92 33.78 -30.27
C TRP A 441 65.81 33.71 -28.75
N GLU A 442 66.82 33.16 -28.06
CA GLU A 442 66.85 33.08 -26.60
C GLU A 442 66.82 34.47 -25.96
N ASN A 443 67.62 35.40 -26.49
CA ASN A 443 67.64 36.80 -26.04
C ASN A 443 66.30 37.50 -26.27
N ALA A 444 65.65 37.26 -27.42
CA ALA A 444 64.36 37.88 -27.73
C ALA A 444 63.21 37.35 -26.86
N ARG A 445 63.26 36.07 -26.45
CA ARG A 445 62.20 35.42 -25.67
C ARG A 445 62.51 35.30 -24.17
N ASN A 446 63.72 35.70 -23.76
CA ASN A 446 64.24 35.60 -22.39
C ASN A 446 64.07 34.19 -21.78
N LYS A 447 64.35 33.15 -22.58
CA LYS A 447 64.30 31.75 -22.15
C LYS A 447 65.28 30.89 -22.94
N PRO A 448 65.83 29.80 -22.35
CA PRO A 448 66.73 28.90 -23.06
C PRO A 448 65.99 28.13 -24.15
N PHE A 449 66.69 27.86 -25.25
CA PHE A 449 66.21 26.99 -26.32
C PHE A 449 66.51 25.54 -25.95
N LEU A 450 65.45 24.76 -25.75
CA LEU A 450 65.56 23.34 -25.45
C LEU A 450 65.07 22.52 -26.65
N TYR A 451 65.94 21.64 -27.14
CA TYR A 451 65.65 20.64 -28.16
C TYR A 451 65.45 19.28 -27.47
N ASP A 452 64.23 18.75 -27.52
CA ASP A 452 63.84 17.52 -26.82
C ASP A 452 64.17 17.52 -25.31
N GLY A 453 64.14 18.71 -24.69
CA GLY A 453 64.46 18.90 -23.27
C GLY A 453 65.96 19.09 -22.97
N THR A 454 66.82 19.14 -23.99
CA THR A 454 68.26 19.39 -23.85
C THR A 454 68.67 20.74 -24.44
N THR A 455 69.60 21.44 -23.79
CA THR A 455 70.16 22.73 -24.26
C THR A 455 71.14 22.57 -25.43
N SER A 456 71.56 21.36 -25.75
CA SER A 456 72.59 21.09 -26.74
C SER A 456 71.98 20.50 -28.01
N ILE A 457 71.79 21.34 -29.04
CA ILE A 457 71.44 20.90 -30.40
C ILE A 457 72.55 19.98 -30.99
N CYS A 458 73.77 20.03 -30.43
CA CYS A 458 74.97 19.41 -30.99
C CYS A 458 75.41 18.07 -30.35
N SER A 459 74.63 17.44 -29.47
CA SER A 459 75.09 16.22 -28.77
C SER A 459 75.23 14.99 -29.68
N ARG A 460 74.62 14.98 -30.87
CA ARG A 460 74.69 13.84 -31.80
C ARG A 460 76.05 13.59 -32.44
N ARG A 461 77.00 14.53 -32.37
CA ARG A 461 78.37 14.33 -32.92
C ARG A 461 79.37 13.76 -31.91
N VAL A 462 78.94 13.45 -30.68
CA VAL A 462 79.84 13.00 -29.59
C VAL A 462 79.61 11.53 -29.20
N GLN A 463 78.70 10.80 -29.87
CA GLN A 463 78.41 9.38 -29.55
C GLN A 463 78.39 8.40 -30.73
N THR A 464 78.92 8.80 -31.88
CA THR A 464 79.37 7.90 -32.94
C THR A 464 80.78 8.29 -33.32
#